data_AF-A0A7S2KQS2-F1
#
_entry.id   AF-A0A7S2KQS2-F1
#
_cell.length_a   1.000
_cell.length_b   1.000
_cell.length_c   1.000
_cell.angle_alpha   90.00
_cell.angle_beta   90.00
_cell.angle_gamma   90.00
#
_symmetry.space_group_name_H-M   'P 1'
#
loop_
_entity.id
_entity.type
_entity.pdbx_description
1 polymer ?
#
loop_
_entity_poly.entity_id
_entity_poly.type
_entity_poly.pdbx_seq_one_letter_code
_entity_poly.pdbx_strand_id
1 'polypeptide(L)'
;TVSLSVRRAEYYNPVTNLKDETKKGVCSNFLCDAEAGDQVQVAGPVGKTMRLPHDCNTDVIMVATGTGIAPFRGFLHRLFMEKTVAGHMFDATAWLILGVPVTSGLLYPEEINVMERNAQGKLKVDYAISREMKNAAGGKYYVQDVICENADEVFRRLDDGAHMFFCGLKGMMPGILEALEQVAKDRGIVWEDKLKELKANGQWHVEVY
;
A
#
# COMPACT_ATOMS: atom_id res chain seq x y z
N THR A 1 -0.91 0.36 22.82
CA THR A 1 -2.04 1.16 22.29
C THR A 1 -2.33 0.69 20.88
N VAL A 2 -3.48 1.06 20.29
CA VAL A 2 -3.79 0.85 18.87
C VAL A 2 -3.93 2.21 18.20
N SER A 3 -3.56 2.31 16.93
CA SER A 3 -3.61 3.55 16.15
C SER A 3 -4.35 3.31 14.84
N LEU A 4 -5.08 4.33 14.36
CA LEU A 4 -5.83 4.29 13.11
C LEU A 4 -5.32 5.40 12.17
N SER A 5 -5.35 5.14 10.87
CA SER A 5 -5.12 6.15 9.82
C SER A 5 -6.44 6.45 9.13
N VAL A 6 -7.12 7.52 9.56
CA VAL A 6 -8.48 7.85 9.10
C VAL A 6 -8.44 9.07 8.20
N ARG A 7 -9.02 8.97 7.00
CA ARG A 7 -9.31 10.11 6.14
C ARG A 7 -10.79 10.45 6.25
N ARG A 8 -11.12 11.74 6.37
CA ARG A 8 -12.50 12.22 6.26
C ARG A 8 -13.11 11.77 4.94
N ALA A 9 -14.24 11.07 5.01
CA ALA A 9 -15.01 10.75 3.83
C ALA A 9 -15.82 11.99 3.43
N GLU A 10 -15.49 12.51 2.25
CA GLU A 10 -16.17 13.63 1.60
C GLU A 10 -16.87 13.12 0.34
N TYR A 11 -18.04 13.67 0.06
CA TYR A 11 -18.84 13.32 -1.09
C TYR A 11 -18.91 14.50 -2.06
N TYR A 12 -18.96 14.18 -3.34
CA TYR A 12 -19.03 15.17 -4.41
C TYR A 12 -20.27 14.90 -5.25
N ASN A 13 -20.92 15.96 -5.70
CA ASN A 13 -22.03 15.87 -6.62
C ASN A 13 -21.52 15.31 -7.96
N PRO A 14 -22.12 14.25 -8.51
CA PRO A 14 -21.61 13.59 -9.71
C PRO A 14 -21.73 14.44 -10.98
N VAL A 15 -22.62 15.46 -10.98
CA VAL A 15 -22.82 16.35 -12.12
C VAL A 15 -21.92 17.59 -12.02
N THR A 16 -21.87 18.23 -10.86
CA THR A 16 -21.14 19.50 -10.69
C THR A 16 -19.70 19.32 -10.22
N ASN A 17 -19.34 18.13 -9.72
CA ASN A 17 -18.06 17.84 -9.07
C ASN A 17 -17.73 18.77 -7.89
N LEU A 18 -18.73 19.46 -7.35
CA LEU A 18 -18.60 20.25 -6.13
C LEU A 18 -18.83 19.35 -4.92
N LYS A 19 -18.13 19.67 -3.81
CA LYS A 19 -18.31 18.98 -2.54
C LYS A 19 -19.76 19.14 -2.07
N ASP A 20 -20.40 18.03 -1.76
CA ASP A 20 -21.75 17.99 -1.21
C ASP A 20 -21.65 18.13 0.31
N GLU A 21 -21.76 19.36 0.81
CA GLU A 21 -21.66 19.65 2.25
C GLU A 21 -22.77 19.00 3.09
N THR A 22 -23.87 18.60 2.46
CA THR A 22 -25.00 17.93 3.13
C THR A 22 -24.68 16.47 3.44
N LYS A 23 -23.67 15.88 2.80
CA LYS A 23 -23.24 14.50 3.00
C LYS A 23 -21.86 14.47 3.64
N LYS A 24 -21.80 13.93 4.86
CA LYS A 24 -20.56 13.73 5.61
C LYS A 24 -20.50 12.29 6.11
N GLY A 25 -19.34 11.64 5.96
CA GLY A 25 -19.17 10.28 6.47
C GLY A 25 -19.18 10.28 8.00
N VAL A 26 -20.20 9.66 8.60
CA VAL A 26 -20.46 9.72 10.05
C VAL A 26 -19.25 9.30 10.88
N CYS A 27 -18.75 8.08 10.70
CA CYS A 27 -17.65 7.53 11.51
C CYS A 27 -16.31 8.24 11.25
N SER A 28 -15.97 8.49 9.98
CA SER A 28 -14.69 9.14 9.64
C SER A 28 -14.57 10.57 10.17
N ASN A 29 -15.67 11.33 10.18
CA ASN A 29 -15.65 12.69 10.72
C ASN A 29 -15.59 12.64 12.25
N PHE A 30 -16.41 11.79 12.89
CA PHE A 30 -16.33 11.54 14.33
C PHE A 30 -14.90 11.23 14.79
N LEU A 31 -14.21 10.30 14.13
CA LEU A 31 -12.83 9.94 14.50
C LEU A 31 -11.80 11.04 14.21
N CYS A 32 -12.00 11.84 13.17
CA CYS A 32 -11.09 12.96 12.86
C CYS A 32 -11.36 14.21 13.72
N ASP A 33 -12.54 14.32 14.32
CA ASP A 33 -12.94 15.38 15.25
C ASP A 33 -12.74 15.00 16.73
N ALA A 34 -12.49 13.71 17.02
CA ALA A 34 -12.33 13.22 18.38
C ALA A 34 -11.12 13.84 19.10
N GLU A 35 -11.29 14.16 20.37
CA GLU A 35 -10.28 14.75 21.24
C GLU A 35 -9.70 13.72 22.22
N ALA A 36 -8.54 14.04 22.80
CA ALA A 36 -7.92 13.17 23.79
C ALA A 36 -8.82 13.05 25.05
N GLY A 37 -9.23 11.83 25.36
CA GLY A 37 -10.14 11.52 26.46
C GLY A 37 -11.52 11.05 26.02
N ASP A 38 -11.88 11.26 24.75
CA ASP A 38 -13.14 10.76 24.18
C ASP A 38 -13.22 9.23 24.23
N GLN A 39 -14.43 8.74 24.52
CA GLN A 39 -14.71 7.31 24.55
C GLN A 39 -15.10 6.82 23.15
N VAL A 40 -14.35 5.84 22.65
CA VAL A 40 -14.59 5.23 21.33
C VAL A 40 -14.89 3.75 21.52
N GLN A 41 -15.99 3.28 20.92
CA GLN A 41 -16.31 1.86 20.89
C GLN A 41 -15.45 1.16 19.84
N VAL A 42 -14.72 0.12 20.25
CA VAL A 42 -13.80 -0.65 19.40
C VAL A 42 -14.26 -2.10 19.33
N ALA A 43 -14.30 -2.66 18.13
CA ALA A 43 -14.55 -4.08 17.87
C ALA A 43 -13.39 -4.69 17.06
N GLY A 44 -13.07 -5.96 17.29
CA GLY A 44 -12.01 -6.70 16.58
C GLY A 44 -11.03 -7.44 17.52
N PRO A 45 -9.85 -7.87 17.01
CA PRO A 45 -9.38 -7.69 15.63
C PRO A 45 -10.11 -8.57 14.62
N VAL A 46 -10.18 -8.11 13.36
CA VAL A 46 -10.71 -8.87 12.21
C VAL A 46 -9.65 -8.91 11.10
N GLY A 47 -9.77 -9.89 10.19
CA GLY A 47 -8.89 -10.02 9.03
C GLY A 47 -7.80 -11.09 9.18
N LYS A 48 -7.56 -11.81 8.07
CA LYS A 48 -6.47 -12.79 7.94
C LYS A 48 -5.58 -12.55 6.70
N THR A 49 -6.01 -11.66 5.81
CA THR A 49 -5.38 -11.38 4.52
C THR A 49 -4.08 -10.58 4.67
N MET A 50 -4.10 -9.46 5.41
CA MET A 50 -2.95 -8.56 5.53
C MET A 50 -2.04 -8.96 6.70
N ARG A 51 -1.41 -10.15 6.61
CA ARG A 51 -0.46 -10.64 7.60
C ARG A 51 0.95 -10.66 7.02
N LEU A 52 1.90 -10.16 7.80
CA LEU A 52 3.32 -10.29 7.46
C LEU A 52 3.69 -11.78 7.38
N PRO A 53 4.46 -12.21 6.36
CA PRO A 53 4.95 -13.59 6.28
C PRO A 53 5.75 -13.97 7.53
N HIS A 54 5.70 -15.25 7.90
CA HIS A 54 6.50 -15.78 9.00
C HIS A 54 7.98 -15.99 8.61
N ASP A 55 8.24 -16.33 7.34
CA ASP A 55 9.59 -16.43 6.82
C ASP A 55 10.20 -15.04 6.69
N CYS A 56 11.35 -14.89 7.33
CA CYS A 56 12.08 -13.63 7.42
C CYS A 56 12.99 -13.37 6.21
N ASN A 57 13.13 -14.35 5.31
CA ASN A 57 13.91 -14.24 4.06
C ASN A 57 13.02 -14.01 2.83
N THR A 58 11.71 -13.83 3.03
CA THR A 58 10.76 -13.56 1.96
C THR A 58 10.56 -12.06 1.77
N ASP A 59 10.76 -11.59 0.54
CA ASP A 59 10.49 -10.19 0.19
C ASP A 59 9.00 -9.84 0.35
N VAL A 60 8.74 -8.59 0.75
CA VAL A 60 7.38 -8.05 0.85
C VAL A 60 7.24 -6.79 0.00
N ILE A 61 6.40 -6.86 -1.04
CA ILE A 61 6.05 -5.74 -1.90
C ILE A 61 4.70 -5.17 -1.43
N MET A 62 4.68 -3.90 -1.05
CA MET A 62 3.57 -3.22 -0.40
C MET A 62 3.10 -2.06 -1.27
N VAL A 63 1.97 -2.22 -1.95
CA VAL A 63 1.40 -1.21 -2.84
C VAL A 63 0.24 -0.50 -2.15
N ALA A 64 0.44 0.76 -1.79
CA ALA A 64 -0.52 1.59 -1.07
C ALA A 64 -0.99 2.79 -1.88
N THR A 65 -2.26 3.18 -1.69
CA THR A 65 -2.75 4.51 -2.05
C THR A 65 -3.42 5.21 -0.88
N GLY A 66 -3.02 6.46 -0.60
CA GLY A 66 -3.56 7.24 0.52
C GLY A 66 -3.49 6.49 1.86
N THR A 67 -4.63 6.39 2.56
CA THR A 67 -4.72 5.68 3.86
C THR A 67 -4.48 4.17 3.78
N GLY A 68 -4.35 3.60 2.57
CA GLY A 68 -3.92 2.22 2.37
C GLY A 68 -2.50 1.93 2.88
N ILE A 69 -1.72 2.95 3.24
CA ILE A 69 -0.44 2.78 3.95
C ILE A 69 -0.61 2.17 5.36
N ALA A 70 -1.79 2.23 5.96
CA ALA A 70 -2.02 1.85 7.35
C ALA A 70 -1.49 0.45 7.75
N PRO A 71 -1.82 -0.65 7.04
CA PRO A 71 -1.24 -1.97 7.35
C PRO A 71 0.28 -2.00 7.19
N PHE A 72 0.81 -1.31 6.17
CA PHE A 72 2.24 -1.29 5.87
C PHE A 72 3.03 -0.49 6.89
N ARG A 73 2.46 0.59 7.44
CA ARG A 73 3.03 1.25 8.62
C ARG A 73 3.20 0.25 9.76
N GLY A 74 2.19 -0.58 10.04
CA GLY A 74 2.28 -1.66 11.03
C GLY A 74 3.41 -2.65 10.72
N PHE A 75 3.54 -3.09 9.47
CA PHE A 75 4.62 -3.99 9.04
C PHE A 75 6.00 -3.35 9.24
N LEU A 76 6.18 -2.13 8.74
CA LEU A 76 7.45 -1.41 8.81
C LEU A 76 7.86 -1.07 10.25
N HIS A 77 6.90 -0.77 11.13
CA HIS A 77 7.19 -0.65 12.56
C HIS A 77 7.73 -1.97 13.12
N ARG A 78 7.03 -3.06 12.84
CA ARG A 78 7.37 -4.39 13.33
C ARG A 78 8.73 -4.88 12.84
N LEU A 79 9.11 -4.47 11.63
CA LEU A 79 10.37 -4.82 10.98
C LEU A 79 11.54 -3.90 11.37
N PHE A 80 11.33 -2.58 11.45
CA PHE A 80 12.43 -1.60 11.48
C PHE A 80 12.40 -0.60 12.63
N MET A 81 11.38 -0.63 13.50
CA MET A 81 11.29 0.28 14.66
C MET A 81 11.26 -0.47 15.98
N GLU A 82 10.58 -1.60 16.03
CA GLU A 82 10.38 -2.37 17.25
C GLU A 82 11.46 -3.42 17.47
N LYS A 83 11.93 -3.56 18.72
CA LYS A 83 12.86 -4.63 19.11
C LYS A 83 12.13 -5.95 19.25
N THR A 84 12.07 -6.70 18.16
CA THR A 84 11.24 -7.89 18.06
C THR A 84 11.94 -9.00 17.28
N VAL A 85 11.51 -10.26 17.45
CA VAL A 85 12.09 -11.40 16.71
C VAL A 85 11.98 -11.20 15.19
N ALA A 86 10.80 -10.85 14.68
CA ALA A 86 10.65 -10.63 13.23
C ALA A 86 11.57 -9.52 12.71
N GLY A 87 11.68 -8.37 13.39
CA GLY A 87 12.60 -7.31 12.97
C GLY A 87 14.08 -7.72 13.06
N HIS A 88 14.46 -8.46 14.10
CA HIS A 88 15.84 -8.94 14.26
C HIS A 88 16.23 -9.99 13.21
N MET A 89 15.30 -10.86 12.84
CA MET A 89 15.54 -11.97 11.91
C MET A 89 15.29 -11.58 10.44
N PHE A 90 14.64 -10.45 10.17
CA PHE A 90 14.30 -10.04 8.80
C PHE A 90 15.55 -9.84 7.95
N ASP A 91 15.68 -10.66 6.92
CA ASP A 91 16.80 -10.69 5.98
C ASP A 91 16.32 -10.76 4.54
N ALA A 92 15.27 -9.98 4.27
CA ALA A 92 14.71 -9.79 2.94
C ALA A 92 14.55 -8.29 2.64
N THR A 93 13.92 -7.97 1.52
CA THR A 93 13.54 -6.61 1.15
C THR A 93 12.08 -6.35 1.49
N ALA A 94 11.82 -5.26 2.21
CA ALA A 94 10.52 -4.63 2.30
C ALA A 94 10.46 -3.49 1.28
N TRP A 95 9.52 -3.53 0.34
CA TRP A 95 9.39 -2.53 -0.71
C TRP A 95 8.03 -1.85 -0.62
N LEU A 96 8.01 -0.58 -0.21
CA LEU A 96 6.82 0.25 -0.19
C LEU A 96 6.69 1.06 -1.49
N ILE A 97 5.57 0.90 -2.19
CA ILE A 97 5.16 1.75 -3.31
C ILE A 97 3.94 2.56 -2.85
N LEU A 98 4.09 3.87 -2.66
CA LEU A 98 3.06 4.75 -2.10
C LEU A 98 2.56 5.78 -3.11
N GLY A 99 1.27 5.69 -3.45
CA GLY A 99 0.58 6.65 -4.32
C GLY A 99 -0.15 7.75 -3.56
N VAL A 100 0.13 9.01 -3.90
CA VAL A 100 -0.55 10.21 -3.38
C VAL A 100 -0.78 11.25 -4.48
N PRO A 101 -1.71 12.21 -4.32
CA PRO A 101 -1.91 13.25 -5.31
C PRO A 101 -0.77 14.28 -5.35
N VAL A 102 -0.27 14.69 -4.18
CA VAL A 102 0.71 15.77 -4.00
C VAL A 102 1.69 15.38 -2.90
N THR A 103 2.90 15.96 -2.90
CA THR A 103 3.94 15.66 -1.90
C THR A 103 3.46 15.95 -0.47
N SER A 104 2.69 17.02 -0.27
CA SER A 104 2.09 17.34 1.04
C SER A 104 1.03 16.34 1.51
N GLY A 105 0.60 15.43 0.62
CA GLY A 105 -0.29 14.32 0.94
C GLY A 105 0.44 13.04 1.36
N LEU A 106 1.78 13.04 1.37
CA LEU A 106 2.56 11.92 1.89
C LEU A 106 2.27 11.74 3.37
N LEU A 107 1.91 10.51 3.74
CA LEU A 107 1.62 10.13 5.11
C LEU A 107 2.89 9.55 5.75
N TYR A 108 3.25 10.06 6.93
CA TYR A 108 4.37 9.59 7.74
C TYR A 108 5.78 9.74 7.12
N PRO A 109 6.10 10.79 6.33
CA PRO A 109 7.39 10.86 5.63
C PRO A 109 8.60 10.89 6.59
N GLU A 110 8.50 11.58 7.72
CA GLU A 110 9.59 11.64 8.71
C GLU A 110 9.83 10.27 9.37
N GLU A 111 8.76 9.53 9.62
CA GLU A 111 8.82 8.20 10.21
C GLU A 111 9.38 7.18 9.22
N ILE A 112 8.98 7.24 7.96
CA ILE A 112 9.56 6.42 6.88
C ILE A 112 11.06 6.70 6.75
N ASN A 113 11.49 7.97 6.81
CA ASN A 113 12.91 8.32 6.77
C ASN A 113 13.71 7.72 7.96
N VAL A 114 13.08 7.55 9.13
CA VAL A 114 13.71 6.83 10.27
C VAL A 114 13.77 5.33 9.97
N MET A 115 12.70 4.75 9.45
CA MET A 115 12.63 3.33 9.08
C MET A 115 13.68 2.97 8.03
N GLU A 116 13.88 3.79 6.99
CA GLU A 116 14.90 3.56 5.95
C GLU A 116 16.31 3.52 6.53
N ARG A 117 16.63 4.43 7.46
CA ARG A 117 17.92 4.44 8.17
C ARG A 117 18.10 3.19 9.03
N ASN A 118 17.07 2.77 9.74
CA ASN A 118 17.11 1.57 10.59
C ASN A 118 17.15 0.27 9.78
N ALA A 119 16.58 0.27 8.57
CA ALA A 119 16.49 -0.91 7.72
C ALA A 119 17.84 -1.30 7.10
N GLN A 120 18.86 -0.44 7.13
CA GLN A 120 20.21 -0.75 6.62
C GLN A 120 20.19 -1.26 5.17
N GLY A 121 19.35 -0.66 4.32
CA GLY A 121 19.19 -1.03 2.91
C GLY A 121 18.11 -2.10 2.64
N LYS A 122 17.46 -2.63 3.68
CA LYS A 122 16.36 -3.62 3.55
C LYS A 122 14.99 -3.00 3.26
N LEU A 123 14.88 -1.66 3.32
CA LEU A 123 13.65 -0.94 2.97
C LEU A 123 13.88 -0.15 1.68
N LYS A 124 13.10 -0.45 0.64
CA LYS A 124 12.98 0.33 -0.59
C LYS A 124 11.66 1.11 -0.55
N VAL A 125 11.68 2.39 -0.89
CA VAL A 125 10.47 3.23 -0.94
C VAL A 125 10.40 3.95 -2.27
N ASP A 126 9.31 3.75 -3.00
CA ASP A 126 8.99 4.48 -4.22
C ASP A 126 7.69 5.26 -4.05
N TYR A 127 7.70 6.53 -4.45
CA TYR A 127 6.55 7.41 -4.40
C TYR A 127 5.96 7.62 -5.79
N ALA A 128 4.64 7.55 -5.89
CA ALA A 128 3.90 7.91 -7.10
C ALA A 128 3.02 9.14 -6.83
N ILE A 129 3.51 10.32 -7.23
CA ILE A 129 2.88 11.61 -6.91
C ILE A 129 2.13 12.16 -8.14
N SER A 130 0.87 11.78 -8.29
CA SER A 130 0.12 11.92 -9.56
C SER A 130 -0.06 13.35 -10.10
N ARG A 131 0.02 14.40 -9.27
CA ARG A 131 -0.10 15.80 -9.73
C ARG A 131 1.25 16.49 -9.93
N GLU A 132 2.36 15.86 -9.54
CA GLU A 132 3.69 16.46 -9.54
C GLU A 132 4.71 15.66 -10.38
N MET A 133 4.44 14.38 -10.62
CA MET A 133 5.25 13.48 -11.44
C MET A 133 4.52 13.12 -12.74
N LYS A 134 5.31 12.78 -13.77
CA LYS A 134 4.83 12.41 -15.10
C LYS A 134 5.34 11.05 -15.50
N ASN A 135 4.48 10.22 -16.08
CA ASN A 135 4.91 8.97 -16.69
C ASN A 135 5.52 9.20 -18.07
N ALA A 136 6.09 8.15 -18.67
CA ALA A 136 6.74 8.22 -19.98
C ALA A 136 5.83 8.77 -21.11
N ALA A 137 4.51 8.63 -20.98
CA ALA A 137 3.53 9.17 -21.92
C ALA A 137 3.10 10.62 -21.63
N GLY A 138 3.70 11.29 -20.64
CA GLY A 138 3.33 12.66 -20.21
C GLY A 138 2.05 12.75 -19.36
N GLY A 139 1.47 11.60 -19.03
CA GLY A 139 0.30 11.45 -18.16
C GLY A 139 0.65 11.63 -16.67
N LYS A 140 -0.36 11.53 -15.82
CA LYS A 140 -0.17 11.52 -14.35
C LYS A 140 0.55 10.23 -13.94
N TYR A 141 1.43 10.32 -12.95
CA TYR A 141 2.22 9.19 -12.47
C TYR A 141 1.58 8.53 -11.25
N TYR A 142 1.25 7.24 -11.36
CA TYR A 142 0.56 6.44 -10.35
C TYR A 142 1.38 5.19 -9.97
N VAL A 143 0.89 4.43 -8.99
CA VAL A 143 1.60 3.23 -8.49
C VAL A 143 1.78 2.16 -9.56
N GLN A 144 0.86 2.05 -10.53
CA GLN A 144 1.03 1.13 -11.65
C GLN A 144 2.16 1.54 -12.59
N ASP A 145 2.49 2.84 -12.70
CA ASP A 145 3.64 3.29 -13.49
C ASP A 145 4.95 2.86 -12.82
N VAL A 146 5.06 2.96 -11.48
CA VAL A 146 6.21 2.42 -10.71
C VAL A 146 6.38 0.91 -10.94
N ILE A 147 5.27 0.17 -10.91
CA ILE A 147 5.27 -1.29 -11.15
C ILE A 147 5.76 -1.60 -12.57
N CYS A 148 5.28 -0.88 -13.59
CA CYS A 148 5.72 -1.06 -14.97
C CYS A 148 7.21 -0.75 -15.15
N GLU A 149 7.69 0.36 -14.58
CA GLU A 149 9.09 0.78 -14.68
C GLU A 149 10.06 -0.19 -13.99
N ASN A 150 9.60 -0.88 -12.94
CA ASN A 150 10.38 -1.86 -12.21
C ASN A 150 9.90 -3.31 -12.46
N ALA A 151 9.23 -3.56 -13.59
CA ALA A 151 8.59 -4.83 -13.90
C ALA A 151 9.51 -6.04 -13.77
N ASP A 152 10.76 -5.94 -14.23
CA ASP A 152 11.74 -7.04 -14.13
C ASP A 152 12.01 -7.41 -12.67
N GLU A 153 12.18 -6.41 -11.81
CA GLU A 153 12.42 -6.63 -10.40
C GLU A 153 11.18 -7.20 -9.70
N VAL A 154 9.99 -6.68 -10.01
CA VAL A 154 8.72 -7.17 -9.44
C VAL A 154 8.52 -8.64 -9.78
N PHE A 155 8.60 -9.01 -11.06
CA PHE A 155 8.37 -10.40 -11.49
C PHE A 155 9.44 -11.34 -10.96
N ARG A 156 10.72 -10.96 -10.98
CA ARG A 156 11.80 -11.76 -10.39
C ARG A 156 11.55 -12.03 -8.91
N ARG A 157 11.20 -11.00 -8.12
CA ARG A 157 10.91 -11.17 -6.69
C ARG A 157 9.70 -12.08 -6.48
N LEU A 158 8.64 -11.94 -7.28
CA LEU A 158 7.47 -12.81 -7.22
C LEU A 158 7.81 -14.28 -7.53
N ASP A 159 8.67 -14.52 -8.53
CA ASP A 159 9.18 -15.85 -8.87
C ASP A 159 10.07 -16.42 -7.74
N ASP A 160 10.82 -15.55 -7.05
CA ASP A 160 11.64 -15.88 -5.87
C ASP A 160 10.81 -16.09 -4.58
N GLY A 161 9.47 -16.00 -4.65
CA GLY A 161 8.57 -16.26 -3.52
C GLY A 161 8.05 -15.04 -2.79
N ALA A 162 8.32 -13.82 -3.27
CA ALA A 162 7.86 -12.59 -2.63
C ALA A 162 6.35 -12.53 -2.45
N HIS A 163 5.91 -11.86 -1.40
CA HIS A 163 4.49 -11.55 -1.16
C HIS A 163 4.18 -10.14 -1.63
N MET A 164 3.11 -9.98 -2.39
CA MET A 164 2.62 -8.69 -2.87
C MET A 164 1.29 -8.35 -2.21
N PHE A 165 1.26 -7.19 -1.57
CA PHE A 165 0.14 -6.67 -0.79
C PHE A 165 -0.40 -5.39 -1.42
N PHE A 166 -1.72 -5.28 -1.48
CA PHE A 166 -2.42 -4.11 -2.03
C PHE A 166 -3.40 -3.57 -1.00
N CYS A 167 -3.29 -2.29 -0.68
CA CYS A 167 -4.24 -1.63 0.20
C CYS A 167 -4.54 -0.19 -0.22
N GLY A 168 -5.82 0.19 -0.17
CA GLY A 168 -6.29 1.51 -0.53
C GLY A 168 -7.72 1.51 -1.04
N LEU A 169 -8.09 2.54 -1.80
CA LEU A 169 -9.42 2.62 -2.41
C LEU A 169 -9.54 1.63 -3.57
N LYS A 170 -10.72 1.03 -3.75
CA LYS A 170 -11.00 0.07 -4.86
C LYS A 170 -10.53 0.52 -6.23
N GLY A 171 -10.58 1.83 -6.51
CA GLY A 171 -10.17 2.41 -7.78
C GLY A 171 -8.70 2.22 -8.15
N MET A 172 -7.82 1.80 -7.23
CA MET A 172 -6.42 1.54 -7.55
C MET A 172 -6.20 0.22 -8.30
N MET A 173 -7.05 -0.79 -8.07
CA MET A 173 -6.79 -2.16 -8.56
C MET A 173 -6.87 -2.31 -10.09
N PRO A 174 -7.86 -1.72 -10.80
CA PRO A 174 -7.97 -1.93 -12.25
C PRO A 174 -6.69 -1.55 -13.00
N GLY A 175 -6.14 -0.36 -12.75
CA GLY A 175 -4.91 0.08 -13.42
C GLY A 175 -3.66 -0.74 -13.06
N ILE A 176 -3.59 -1.28 -11.84
CA ILE A 176 -2.51 -2.18 -11.42
C ILE A 176 -2.63 -3.53 -12.14
N LEU A 177 -3.84 -4.10 -12.21
CA LEU A 177 -4.07 -5.38 -12.87
C LEU A 177 -3.81 -5.29 -14.37
N GLU A 178 -4.28 -4.23 -15.03
CA GLU A 178 -4.01 -3.97 -16.45
C GLU A 178 -2.49 -3.83 -16.71
N ALA A 179 -1.77 -3.10 -15.85
CA ALA A 179 -0.33 -2.95 -15.95
C ALA A 179 0.41 -4.29 -15.81
N LEU A 180 0.07 -5.09 -14.80
CA LEU A 180 0.69 -6.41 -14.58
C LEU A 180 0.35 -7.38 -15.71
N GLU A 181 -0.87 -7.35 -16.24
CA GLU A 181 -1.28 -8.17 -17.37
C GLU A 181 -0.51 -7.81 -18.64
N GLN A 182 -0.36 -6.51 -18.92
CA GLN A 182 0.40 -6.03 -20.07
C GLN A 182 1.87 -6.43 -19.96
N VAL A 183 2.49 -6.23 -18.79
CA VAL A 183 3.87 -6.65 -18.52
C VAL A 183 4.04 -8.17 -18.66
N ALA A 184 3.09 -8.96 -18.13
CA ALA A 184 3.13 -10.42 -18.26
C ALA A 184 3.05 -10.84 -19.73
N LYS A 185 2.15 -10.22 -20.50
CA LYS A 185 1.99 -10.48 -21.93
C LYS A 185 3.27 -10.18 -22.72
N ASP A 186 3.95 -9.07 -22.43
CA ASP A 186 5.21 -8.70 -23.08
C ASP A 186 6.34 -9.70 -22.78
N ARG A 187 6.22 -10.47 -21.68
CA ARG A 187 7.12 -11.57 -21.31
C ARG A 187 6.66 -12.94 -21.82
N GLY A 188 5.55 -13.03 -22.54
CA GLY A 188 4.96 -14.30 -22.96
C GLY A 188 4.34 -15.11 -21.82
N ILE A 189 4.02 -14.48 -20.69
CA ILE A 189 3.38 -15.10 -19.53
C ILE A 189 1.87 -14.90 -19.64
N VAL A 190 1.10 -15.97 -19.43
CA VAL A 190 -0.36 -15.88 -19.29
C VAL A 190 -0.69 -15.38 -17.88
N TRP A 191 -1.10 -14.10 -17.79
CA TRP A 191 -1.32 -13.43 -16.50
C TRP A 191 -2.33 -14.16 -15.61
N GLU A 192 -3.41 -14.68 -16.18
CA GLU A 192 -4.43 -15.40 -15.40
C GLU A 192 -3.85 -16.61 -14.66
N ASP A 193 -2.95 -17.35 -15.30
CA ASP A 193 -2.33 -18.53 -14.72
C ASP A 193 -1.29 -18.16 -13.67
N LYS A 194 -0.48 -17.11 -13.94
CA LYS A 194 0.44 -16.56 -12.93
C LYS A 194 -0.31 -16.05 -11.70
N LEU A 195 -1.44 -15.36 -11.88
CA LEU A 195 -2.24 -14.87 -10.77
C LEU A 195 -2.87 -16.02 -9.96
N LYS A 196 -3.31 -17.11 -10.61
CA LYS A 196 -3.78 -18.32 -9.91
C LYS A 196 -2.67 -18.95 -9.09
N GLU A 197 -1.46 -19.06 -9.66
CA GLU A 197 -0.26 -19.56 -8.97
C GLU A 197 0.07 -18.72 -7.74
N LEU A 198 0.18 -17.40 -7.89
CA LEU A 198 0.47 -16.48 -6.77
C LEU A 198 -0.57 -16.58 -5.65
N LYS A 199 -1.86 -16.72 -6.00
CA LYS A 199 -2.93 -16.92 -5.01
C LYS A 199 -2.83 -18.29 -4.33
N ALA A 200 -2.55 -19.36 -5.07
CA ALA A 200 -2.39 -20.70 -4.53
C ALA A 200 -1.20 -20.78 -3.56
N ASN A 201 -0.13 -20.05 -3.86
CA ASN A 201 1.06 -19.93 -3.01
C ASN A 201 0.87 -18.97 -1.82
N GLY A 202 -0.27 -18.26 -1.75
CA GLY A 202 -0.50 -17.27 -0.69
C GLY A 202 0.37 -16.02 -0.80
N GLN A 203 0.86 -15.69 -2.00
CA GLN A 203 1.71 -14.53 -2.28
C GLN A 203 0.90 -13.26 -2.64
N TRP A 204 -0.40 -13.37 -2.87
CA TRP A 204 -1.24 -12.28 -3.38
C TRP A 204 -2.30 -11.82 -2.37
N HIS A 205 -2.13 -10.62 -1.80
CA HIS A 205 -2.95 -10.12 -0.70
C HIS A 205 -3.62 -8.80 -1.06
N VAL A 206 -4.96 -8.76 -1.02
CA VAL A 206 -5.73 -7.57 -1.42
C VAL A 206 -6.70 -7.16 -0.33
N GLU A 207 -6.58 -5.93 0.15
CA GLU A 207 -7.55 -5.29 1.05
C GLU A 207 -7.88 -3.88 0.55
N VAL A 208 -8.93 -3.78 -0.28
CA VAL A 208 -9.39 -2.53 -0.88
C VAL A 208 -10.85 -2.23 -0.53
N TYR A 209 -11.17 -0.96 -0.30
CA TYR A 209 -12.49 -0.51 0.19
C TYR A 209 -13.16 0.52 -0.72
#